data_AF-A0A379PPY8-F1
#
_entry.id   AF-A0A379PPY8-F1
#
_cell.length_a   1.000
_cell.length_b   1.000
_cell.length_c   1.000
_cell.angle_alpha   90.00
_cell.angle_beta   90.00
_cell.angle_gamma   90.00
#
_symmetry.space_group_name_H-M   'P 1'
#
loop_
_entity.id
_entity.type
_entity.pdbx_description
1 polymer ?
#
loop_
_entity_poly.entity_id
_entity_poly.type
_entity_poly.pdbx_seq_one_letter_code
_entity_poly.pdbx_strand_id
1 'polypeptide(L)'
;MSKAIEKWLAPLDQLSHLECDGMTRVISHLLDENGVDHCICSGLLTDLEKLYDSAVPGAEHVAVTHWWVELYDGHYIDFRARMWMGDLAPHGVFQPKFGRFEYRVIDKQNRLSRLPVEILSLMSGVNLKEWPPLSQS
;
A
#
# COMPACT_ATOMS: atom_id res chain seq x y z
N MET A 1 6.38 -14.54 -7.67
CA MET A 1 6.62 -13.91 -6.36
C MET A 1 5.46 -12.99 -5.97
N SER A 2 5.11 -11.99 -6.80
CA SER A 2 4.00 -11.05 -6.54
C SER A 2 2.67 -11.71 -6.16
N LYS A 3 2.21 -12.76 -6.86
CA LYS A 3 0.99 -13.50 -6.49
C LYS A 3 1.02 -14.15 -5.10
N ALA A 4 2.19 -14.62 -4.65
CA ALA A 4 2.34 -15.20 -3.31
C ALA A 4 2.27 -14.08 -2.25
N ILE A 5 2.97 -12.97 -2.48
CA ILE A 5 2.91 -11.77 -1.63
C ILE A 5 1.48 -11.23 -1.54
N GLU A 6 0.75 -11.17 -2.66
CA GLU A 6 -0.64 -10.72 -2.70
C GLU A 6 -1.53 -11.57 -1.80
N LYS A 7 -1.51 -12.90 -2.00
CA LYS A 7 -2.30 -13.83 -1.20
C LYS A 7 -1.92 -13.76 0.28
N TRP A 8 -0.63 -13.62 0.57
CA TRP A 8 -0.10 -13.55 1.92
C TRP A 8 -0.52 -12.28 2.67
N LEU A 9 -0.53 -11.13 1.98
CA LEU A 9 -0.92 -9.84 2.56
C LEU A 9 -2.42 -9.58 2.50
N ALA A 10 -3.19 -10.34 1.72
CA ALA A 10 -4.64 -10.16 1.57
C ALA A 10 -5.42 -10.02 2.90
N PRO A 11 -5.08 -10.71 4.01
CA PRO A 11 -5.80 -10.51 5.27
C PRO A 11 -5.64 -9.11 5.87
N LEU A 12 -4.58 -8.36 5.54
CA LEU A 12 -4.39 -6.97 5.97
C LEU A 12 -5.46 -6.03 5.40
N ASP A 13 -6.10 -6.40 4.29
CA ASP A 13 -7.13 -5.59 3.66
C ASP A 13 -8.32 -5.34 4.61
N GLN A 14 -8.58 -6.26 5.53
CA GLN A 14 -9.65 -6.18 6.52
C GLN A 14 -9.41 -5.12 7.61
N LEU A 15 -8.19 -4.57 7.70
CA LEU A 15 -7.82 -3.54 8.69
C LEU A 15 -8.28 -2.15 8.23
N SER A 16 -9.59 -1.95 8.15
CA SER A 16 -10.23 -0.73 7.62
C SER A 16 -9.87 0.55 8.38
N HIS A 17 -9.47 0.45 9.66
CA HIS A 17 -9.06 1.59 10.48
C HIS A 17 -7.63 2.06 10.21
N LEU A 18 -6.83 1.26 9.50
CA LEU A 18 -5.42 1.57 9.27
C LEU A 18 -5.27 2.38 7.98
N GLU A 19 -4.78 3.62 8.08
CA GLU A 19 -4.56 4.49 6.92
C GLU A 19 -3.29 4.11 6.12
N CYS A 20 -3.03 4.84 5.03
CA CYS A 20 -1.98 4.51 4.06
C CYS A 20 -0.57 4.42 4.67
N ASP A 21 -0.22 5.31 5.60
CA ASP A 21 1.07 5.35 6.27
C ASP A 21 1.24 4.17 7.25
N GLY A 22 0.21 3.90 8.05
CA GLY A 22 0.16 2.77 8.97
C GLY A 22 0.24 1.43 8.23
N MET A 23 -0.55 1.28 7.16
CA MET A 23 -0.57 0.09 6.32
C MET A 23 0.79 -0.14 5.66
N THR A 24 1.39 0.92 5.12
CA THR A 24 2.73 0.86 4.51
C THR A 24 3.79 0.41 5.52
N ARG A 25 3.73 0.90 6.77
CA ARG A 25 4.64 0.47 7.85
C ARG A 25 4.49 -1.01 8.21
N VAL A 26 3.25 -1.49 8.32
CA VAL A 26 2.97 -2.91 8.61
C VAL A 26 3.48 -3.81 7.49
N ILE A 27 3.15 -3.48 6.24
CA ILE A 27 3.61 -4.24 5.06
C ILE A 27 5.13 -4.24 4.98
N SER A 28 5.76 -3.07 5.10
CA SER A 28 7.22 -2.95 5.06
C SER A 28 7.89 -3.80 6.14
N HIS A 29 7.36 -3.78 7.37
CA HIS A 29 7.87 -4.62 8.45
C HIS A 29 7.78 -6.12 8.10
N LEU A 30 6.63 -6.58 7.63
CA LEU A 30 6.43 -7.99 7.27
C LEU A 30 7.37 -8.42 6.13
N LEU A 31 7.56 -7.57 5.11
CA LEU A 31 8.49 -7.82 4.02
C LEU A 31 9.94 -7.88 4.51
N ASP A 32 10.36 -6.96 5.38
CA ASP A 32 11.69 -6.93 6.01
C ASP A 32 11.96 -8.24 6.77
N GLU A 33 11.01 -8.73 7.57
CA GLU A 33 11.14 -9.99 8.34
C GLU A 33 11.23 -11.23 7.44
N ASN A 34 10.74 -11.13 6.19
CA ASN A 34 10.79 -12.22 5.21
C ASN A 34 11.90 -12.01 4.16
N GLY A 35 12.79 -11.03 4.36
CA GLY A 35 13.91 -10.75 3.46
C GLY A 35 13.49 -10.33 2.04
N VAL A 36 12.32 -9.71 1.90
CA VAL A 36 11.83 -9.22 0.61
C VAL A 36 12.26 -7.78 0.42
N ASP A 37 13.12 -7.55 -0.58
CA ASP A 37 13.58 -6.21 -0.94
C ASP A 37 12.44 -5.34 -1.46
N HIS A 38 12.31 -4.15 -0.89
CA HIS A 38 11.26 -3.19 -1.22
C HIS A 38 11.69 -1.75 -0.91
N CYS A 39 10.97 -0.79 -1.47
CA CYS A 39 11.07 0.63 -1.14
C CYS A 39 9.73 1.13 -0.61
N ILE A 40 9.78 2.12 0.26
CA ILE A 40 8.63 2.86 0.73
C ILE A 40 8.59 4.17 -0.04
N CYS A 41 7.43 4.46 -0.62
CA CYS A 41 7.21 5.67 -1.39
C CYS A 41 6.14 6.51 -0.72
N SER A 42 6.35 7.82 -0.74
CA SER A 42 5.34 8.80 -0.39
C SER A 42 5.25 9.86 -1.50
N GLY A 43 4.04 10.35 -1.73
CA GLY A 43 3.82 11.22 -2.87
C GLY A 43 2.36 11.55 -3.07
N LEU A 44 1.97 11.72 -4.32
CA LEU A 44 0.58 11.99 -4.70
C LEU A 44 0.00 10.82 -5.47
N LEU A 45 -1.20 10.40 -5.07
CA LEU A 45 -2.09 9.58 -5.89
C LEU A 45 -3.10 10.52 -6.54
N THR A 46 -3.27 10.45 -7.86
CA THR A 46 -4.17 11.34 -8.63
C THR A 46 -5.10 10.53 -9.53
N ASP A 47 -6.40 10.85 -9.51
CA ASP A 47 -7.36 10.41 -10.53
C ASP A 47 -7.31 11.39 -11.72
N LEU A 48 -6.56 11.00 -12.75
CA LEU A 48 -6.35 11.79 -13.96
C LEU A 48 -7.63 11.99 -14.76
N GLU A 49 -8.57 11.04 -14.76
CA GLU A 49 -9.85 11.25 -15.45
C GLU A 49 -10.65 12.36 -14.77
N LYS A 50 -10.74 12.32 -13.44
CA LYS A 50 -11.45 13.34 -12.67
C LYS A 50 -10.76 14.72 -12.69
N LEU A 51 -9.44 14.74 -12.88
CA LEU A 51 -8.67 15.97 -13.06
C LEU A 51 -9.10 16.75 -14.31
N TYR A 52 -9.48 16.06 -15.38
CA TYR A 52 -9.91 16.68 -16.65
C TYR A 52 -11.43 16.77 -16.80
N ASP A 53 -12.19 15.91 -16.13
CA ASP A 53 -13.65 15.92 -16.14
C ASP A 53 -14.22 15.67 -14.73
N SER A 54 -14.72 16.73 -14.09
CA SER A 54 -15.27 16.66 -12.74
C SER A 54 -16.61 15.91 -12.64
N ALA A 55 -17.27 15.63 -13.77
CA ALA A 55 -18.49 14.84 -13.82
C ALA A 55 -18.24 13.32 -13.76
N VAL A 56 -16.97 12.88 -13.89
CA VAL A 56 -16.60 11.47 -13.79
C VAL A 56 -16.97 10.92 -12.41
N PRO A 57 -17.80 9.84 -12.34
CA PRO A 57 -18.11 9.18 -11.07
C PRO A 57 -16.84 8.60 -10.41
N GLY A 58 -16.77 8.69 -9.09
CA GLY A 58 -15.62 8.20 -8.31
C GLY A 58 -15.60 8.81 -6.91
N ALA A 59 -14.47 8.66 -6.20
CA ALA A 59 -14.32 9.31 -4.91
C ALA A 59 -14.31 10.83 -5.00
N GLU A 60 -14.53 11.51 -3.88
CA GLU A 60 -14.59 12.97 -3.80
C GLU A 60 -13.27 13.62 -4.22
N HIS A 61 -12.14 13.01 -3.88
CA HIS A 61 -10.81 13.57 -4.09
C HIS A 61 -10.30 13.35 -5.52
N VAL A 62 -9.71 14.40 -6.11
CA VAL A 62 -8.97 14.32 -7.39
C VAL A 62 -7.53 13.88 -7.15
N ALA A 63 -6.91 14.36 -6.07
CA ALA A 63 -5.55 14.00 -5.68
C ALA A 63 -5.43 13.96 -4.16
N VAL A 64 -4.63 13.04 -3.62
CA VAL A 64 -4.33 12.94 -2.19
C VAL A 64 -2.85 12.63 -1.97
N THR A 65 -2.30 13.11 -0.86
CA THR A 65 -1.00 12.65 -0.38
C THR A 65 -1.14 11.18 0.05
N HIS A 66 -0.25 10.32 -0.43
CA HIS A 66 -0.41 8.88 -0.28
C HIS A 66 0.92 8.17 -0.05
N TRP A 67 0.85 7.01 0.58
CA TRP A 67 1.98 6.14 0.91
C TRP A 67 1.73 4.74 0.36
N TRP A 68 2.75 4.15 -0.25
CA TRP A 68 2.71 2.80 -0.82
C TRP A 68 4.08 2.13 -0.76
N VAL A 69 4.11 0.84 -1.07
CA VAL A 69 5.35 0.05 -1.19
C VAL A 69 5.61 -0.28 -2.65
N GLU A 70 6.87 -0.18 -3.08
CA GLU A 70 7.33 -0.66 -4.39
C GLU A 70 8.27 -1.85 -4.21
N LEU A 71 7.96 -2.94 -4.90
CA LEU A 71 8.83 -4.11 -5.01
C LEU A 71 9.86 -3.90 -6.13
N TYR A 72 11.02 -4.55 -6.03
CA TYR A 72 12.09 -4.45 -7.04
C TYR A 72 11.69 -4.98 -8.42
N ASP A 73 10.68 -5.83 -8.51
CA ASP A 73 10.13 -6.34 -9.78
C ASP A 73 9.10 -5.37 -10.42
N GLY A 74 8.95 -4.16 -9.86
CA GLY A 74 8.09 -3.10 -10.37
C GLY A 74 6.62 -3.20 -9.92
N HIS A 75 6.25 -4.17 -9.09
CA HIS A 75 4.91 -4.19 -8.50
C HIS A 75 4.79 -3.19 -7.36
N TYR A 76 3.62 -2.58 -7.23
CA TYR A 76 3.23 -1.73 -6.12
C TYR A 76 2.35 -2.53 -5.17
N ILE A 77 2.46 -2.24 -3.88
CA ILE A 77 1.56 -2.75 -2.85
C ILE A 77 0.84 -1.56 -2.23
N ASP A 78 -0.47 -1.53 -2.42
CA ASP A 78 -1.34 -0.49 -1.89
C ASP A 78 -2.75 -1.05 -1.67
N PHE A 79 -3.11 -1.23 -0.40
CA PHE A 79 -4.45 -1.66 -0.02
C PHE A 79 -5.36 -0.48 0.30
N ARG A 80 -4.85 0.76 0.34
CA ARG A 80 -5.55 1.93 0.88
C ARG A 80 -5.86 3.01 -0.14
N ALA A 81 -5.40 2.89 -1.38
CA ALA A 81 -5.81 3.79 -2.47
C ALA A 81 -7.33 3.99 -2.54
N ARG A 82 -8.09 2.89 -2.46
CA ARG A 82 -9.56 2.90 -2.54
C ARG A 82 -10.24 3.67 -1.41
N MET A 83 -9.60 3.81 -0.26
CA MET A 83 -10.13 4.60 0.86
C MET A 83 -10.35 6.06 0.46
N TRP A 84 -9.49 6.59 -0.41
CA TRP A 84 -9.51 7.99 -0.84
C TRP A 84 -9.99 8.18 -2.26
N MET A 85 -9.74 7.19 -3.13
CA MET A 85 -9.97 7.27 -4.58
C MET A 85 -11.17 6.42 -5.05
N GLY A 86 -11.78 5.67 -4.15
CA GLY A 86 -12.97 4.87 -4.42
C GLY A 86 -12.65 3.54 -5.10
N ASP A 87 -13.69 2.74 -5.36
CA ASP A 87 -13.56 1.32 -5.75
C ASP A 87 -12.80 1.07 -7.06
N LEU A 88 -12.73 2.08 -7.93
CA LEU A 88 -12.00 1.99 -9.20
C LEU A 88 -10.48 2.09 -9.02
N ALA A 89 -10.01 2.58 -7.87
CA ALA A 89 -8.58 2.73 -7.61
C ALA A 89 -7.86 1.37 -7.54
N PRO A 90 -6.56 1.33 -7.89
CA PRO A 90 -5.74 0.14 -7.75
C PRO A 90 -5.76 -0.41 -6.32
N HIS A 91 -5.55 -1.71 -6.16
CA HIS A 91 -5.68 -2.36 -4.86
C HIS A 91 -4.86 -3.63 -4.76
N GLY A 92 -4.27 -3.87 -3.59
CA GLY A 92 -3.46 -5.05 -3.31
C GLY A 92 -2.08 -4.96 -3.93
N VAL A 93 -1.64 -6.01 -4.62
CA VAL A 93 -0.34 -6.07 -5.30
C VAL A 93 -0.55 -6.02 -6.81
N PHE A 94 -0.06 -4.98 -7.46
CA PHE A 94 -0.32 -4.75 -8.88
C PHE A 94 0.86 -4.12 -9.59
N GLN A 95 0.93 -4.24 -10.91
CA GLN A 95 1.85 -3.41 -11.69
C GLN A 95 1.16 -2.08 -12.00
N PRO A 96 1.80 -0.92 -11.73
CA PRO A 96 1.24 0.35 -12.12
C PRO A 96 1.13 0.38 -13.65
N LYS A 97 -0.05 0.73 -14.16
CA LYS A 97 -0.28 0.92 -15.59
C LYS A 97 -0.58 2.39 -15.83
N PHE A 98 -0.12 2.91 -16.96
CA PHE A 98 -0.63 4.19 -17.45
C PHE A 98 -2.15 4.08 -17.60
N GLY A 99 -2.88 5.04 -17.03
CA GLY A 99 -4.33 5.01 -16.99
C GLY A 99 -4.88 6.05 -16.04
N ARG A 100 -6.08 5.79 -15.52
CA ARG A 100 -6.82 6.72 -14.66
C ARG A 100 -6.07 7.16 -13.41
N PHE A 101 -5.33 6.26 -12.76
CA PHE A 101 -4.67 6.57 -11.48
C PHE A 101 -3.16 6.71 -11.65
N GLU A 102 -2.63 7.90 -11.34
CA GLU A 102 -1.20 8.21 -11.37
C GLU A 102 -0.63 8.25 -9.95
N TYR A 103 0.43 7.46 -9.72
CA TYR A 103 1.27 7.55 -8.53
C TYR A 103 2.51 8.38 -8.86
N ARG A 104 2.66 9.53 -8.22
CA ARG A 104 3.82 10.40 -8.35
C ARG A 104 4.64 10.36 -7.08
N VAL A 105 5.82 9.77 -7.15
CA VAL A 105 6.80 9.73 -6.06
C VAL A 105 7.29 11.16 -5.77
N ILE A 106 7.19 11.60 -4.52
CA ILE A 106 7.85 12.81 -4.01
C ILE A 106 9.08 12.41 -3.20
N ASP A 107 8.94 11.39 -2.35
CA ASP A 107 10.03 10.81 -1.57
C ASP A 107 10.01 9.28 -1.67
N LYS A 108 11.20 8.69 -1.69
CA LYS A 108 11.41 7.26 -1.79
C LYS A 108 12.53 6.87 -0.84
N GLN A 109 12.16 6.10 0.18
CA GLN A 109 13.12 5.60 1.15
C GLN A 109 13.19 4.08 1.04
N ASN A 110 14.39 3.53 1.25
CA ASN A 110 14.53 2.07 1.38
C ASN A 110 13.84 1.55 2.65
N ARG A 111 13.77 2.39 3.70
CA ARG A 111 13.17 2.06 4.99
C ARG A 111 12.62 3.30 5.69
N LEU A 112 11.53 3.14 6.42
CA LEU A 112 11.07 4.11 7.41
C LEU A 112 11.80 3.94 8.73
N SER A 113 11.68 4.94 9.60
CA SER A 113 12.04 4.77 11.02
C SER A 113 11.32 3.54 11.56
N ARG A 114 12.10 2.57 12.03
CA ARG A 114 11.57 1.31 12.58
C ARG A 114 10.81 1.62 13.86
N LEU A 115 9.52 1.33 13.85
CA LEU A 115 8.72 1.25 15.07
C LEU A 115 8.91 -0.16 15.67
N PRO A 116 8.90 -0.29 17.00
CA PRO A 116 8.86 -1.60 17.63
C PRO A 116 7.65 -2.41 17.14
N VAL A 117 7.81 -3.71 16.95
CA VAL A 117 6.75 -4.60 16.46
C VAL A 117 5.52 -4.59 17.38
N GLU A 118 5.71 -4.32 18.68
CA GLU A 118 4.63 -4.15 19.66
C GLU A 118 3.75 -2.94 19.33
N ILE A 119 4.36 -1.84 18.89
CA ILE A 119 3.64 -0.62 18.48
C ILE A 119 2.90 -0.88 17.16
N LEU A 120 3.56 -1.53 16.19
CA LEU A 120 2.91 -1.89 14.93
C LEU A 120 1.74 -2.87 15.14
N SER A 121 1.87 -3.80 16.09
CA SER A 121 0.80 -4.74 16.45
C SER A 121 -0.38 -4.02 17.12
N LEU A 122 -0.09 -3.05 18.00
CA LEU A 122 -1.12 -2.21 18.61
C LEU A 122 -1.85 -1.35 17.58
N MET A 123 -1.11 -0.71 16.66
CA MET A 123 -1.68 0.13 15.59
C MET A 123 -2.56 -0.68 14.63
N SER A 124 -2.08 -1.85 14.20
CA SER A 124 -2.80 -2.71 13.26
C SER A 124 -3.93 -3.49 13.91
N GLY A 125 -3.90 -3.69 15.23
CA GLY A 125 -4.83 -4.58 15.94
C GLY A 125 -4.55 -6.06 15.69
N VAL A 126 -3.39 -6.41 15.11
CA VAL A 126 -3.00 -7.78 14.78
C VAL A 126 -1.65 -8.10 15.39
N ASN A 127 -1.46 -9.33 15.86
CA ASN A 127 -0.16 -9.76 16.38
C ASN A 127 0.81 -10.05 15.24
N LEU A 128 1.68 -9.09 14.91
CA LEU A 128 2.61 -9.23 13.80
C LEU A 128 3.72 -10.25 14.06
N LYS A 129 4.01 -10.59 15.32
CA LYS A 129 4.97 -11.66 15.66
C LYS A 129 4.44 -13.06 15.30
N GLU A 130 3.11 -13.19 15.26
CA GLU A 130 2.41 -14.44 14.90
C GLU A 130 1.92 -14.43 13.45
N TRP A 131 2.29 -13.40 12.67
CA TRP A 131 1.95 -13.37 11.25
C TRP A 131 2.63 -14.54 10.53
N PRO A 132 1.88 -15.33 9.72
CA PRO A 132 2.45 -16.50 9.07
C PRO A 132 3.62 -16.09 8.17
N PRO A 133 4.70 -16.87 8.06
CA PRO A 133 5.80 -16.53 7.16
C PRO A 133 5.37 -16.66 5.69
N LEU A 134 5.97 -15.86 4.81
CA LEU A 134 5.66 -15.86 3.37
C LEU A 134 5.84 -17.24 2.73
N SER A 135 6.79 -18.05 3.22
CA SER A 135 7.05 -19.40 2.71
C SER A 135 5.89 -20.40 2.93
N GLN A 136 4.92 -20.06 3.79
CA GLN A 136 3.75 -20.89 4.09
C GLN A 136 2.46 -20.39 3.37
N SER A 137 2.58 -19.40 2.46
CA SER A 137 1.45 -18.75 1.78
C SER A 137 1.06 -19.34 0.43
#